data_AF-A0A7R9DWP4-F1
#
_entry.id   AF-A0A7R9DWP4-F1
#
_cell.length_a   1.000
_cell.length_b   1.000
_cell.length_c   1.000
_cell.angle_alpha   90.00
_cell.angle_beta   90.00
_cell.angle_gamma   90.00
#
_symmetry.space_group_name_H-M   'P 1'
#
loop_
_entity.id
_entity.type
_entity.pdbx_description
1 polymer ?
#
loop_
_entity_poly.entity_id
_entity_poly.type
_entity_poly.pdbx_seq_one_letter_code
_entity_poly.pdbx_strand_id
1 'polypeptide(L)'
;MNLSYHFTGDGYSSLRRGSSSPHNKYVFSVSFKFRTLDENALIFLAVDPLKMGFVSLTLSEGRVMFNIGYGGDLYLEILTPEKHNHGNWTIVEASRYFDRKSKKEKCK
;
A
#
# COMPACT_ATOMS: atom_id res chain seq x y z
N MET A 1 -10.06 -0.25 -18.30
CA MET A 1 -10.76 0.94 -17.75
C MET A 1 -9.75 1.74 -16.94
N ASN A 2 -9.49 2.99 -17.30
CA ASN A 2 -8.71 3.90 -16.46
C ASN A 2 -9.63 4.46 -15.37
N LEU A 3 -9.60 3.84 -14.18
CA LEU A 3 -10.30 4.34 -13.00
C LEU A 3 -9.45 5.47 -12.39
N SER A 4 -10.05 6.64 -12.18
CA SER A 4 -9.40 7.77 -11.51
C SER A 4 -10.34 8.33 -10.45
N TYR A 5 -9.77 8.69 -9.32
CA TYR A 5 -10.49 9.28 -8.20
C TYR A 5 -9.78 10.56 -7.78
N HIS A 6 -10.55 11.50 -7.26
CA HIS A 6 -10.05 12.72 -6.67
C HIS A 6 -10.64 12.85 -5.26
N PHE A 7 -9.79 13.16 -4.30
CA PHE A 7 -10.14 13.30 -2.89
C PHE A 7 -9.58 14.62 -2.38
N THR A 8 -10.36 15.33 -1.56
CA THR A 8 -9.99 16.61 -0.93
C THR A 8 -9.77 16.48 0.58
N GLY A 9 -9.75 15.25 1.11
CA GLY A 9 -9.66 14.94 2.54
C GLY A 9 -10.91 14.31 3.15
N ASP A 10 -12.08 14.49 2.51
CA ASP A 10 -13.38 14.11 3.10
C ASP A 10 -13.97 12.81 2.54
N GLY A 11 -13.16 11.93 1.95
CA GLY A 11 -13.69 10.71 1.35
C GLY A 11 -12.64 9.69 0.90
N TYR A 12 -13.14 8.52 0.50
CA TYR A 12 -12.34 7.41 -0.02
C TYR A 12 -13.13 6.63 -1.07
N SER A 13 -12.43 5.80 -1.85
CA SER A 13 -13.04 4.82 -2.74
C SER A 13 -12.74 3.41 -2.23
N SER A 14 -13.76 2.55 -2.17
CA SER A 14 -13.59 1.13 -1.84
C SER A 14 -13.50 0.29 -3.11
N LEU A 15 -12.42 -0.47 -3.26
CA LEU A 15 -12.26 -1.44 -4.34
C LEU A 15 -12.52 -2.86 -3.81
N ARG A 16 -13.35 -3.62 -4.52
CA ARG A 16 -13.54 -5.05 -4.25
C ARG A 16 -12.60 -5.84 -5.14
N ARG A 17 -11.85 -6.77 -4.53
CA ARG A 17 -11.02 -7.72 -5.29
C ARG A 17 -11.96 -8.57 -6.17
N GLY A 18 -11.70 -8.59 -7.48
CA GLY A 18 -12.41 -9.51 -8.38
C GLY A 18 -12.13 -10.97 -8.01
N SER A 19 -13.16 -11.81 -8.04
CA SER A 19 -13.08 -13.24 -7.66
C SER A 19 -12.28 -14.10 -8.64
N SER A 20 -11.86 -13.55 -9.79
CA SER A 20 -11.27 -14.28 -10.91
C SER A 20 -9.75 -14.48 -10.83
N SER A 21 -9.03 -13.79 -9.96
CA SER A 21 -7.58 -13.98 -9.80
C SER A 21 -7.28 -15.02 -8.71
N PRO A 22 -6.47 -16.06 -9.01
CA PRO A 22 -6.02 -17.03 -8.00
C PRO A 22 -5.42 -16.32 -6.78
N HIS A 23 -5.91 -16.64 -5.59
CA HIS A 23 -5.38 -16.07 -4.36
C HIS A 23 -4.06 -16.75 -3.99
N ASN A 24 -2.96 -16.00 -4.05
CA ASN A 24 -1.67 -16.45 -3.55
C ASN A 24 -1.36 -15.77 -2.21
N LYS A 25 -1.55 -16.49 -1.10
CA LYS A 25 -1.31 -15.98 0.27
C LYS A 25 0.15 -15.58 0.57
N TYR A 26 1.08 -15.91 -0.33
CA TYR A 26 2.51 -15.59 -0.18
C TYR A 26 2.91 -14.31 -0.91
N VAL A 27 2.00 -13.72 -1.70
CA VAL A 27 2.27 -12.53 -2.51
C VAL A 27 1.20 -11.48 -2.27
N PHE A 28 1.65 -10.27 -1.98
CA PHE A 28 0.84 -9.06 -2.04
C PHE A 28 1.50 -8.09 -3.01
N SER A 29 0.72 -7.44 -3.86
CA SER A 29 1.22 -6.34 -4.69
C SER A 29 0.12 -5.33 -4.96
N VAL A 30 0.53 -4.07 -5.06
CA VAL A 30 -0.32 -2.96 -5.47
C VAL A 30 0.50 -2.05 -6.39
N SER A 31 -0.14 -1.55 -7.45
CA SER A 31 0.47 -0.60 -8.38
C SER A 31 -0.59 0.39 -8.83
N PHE A 32 -0.28 1.69 -8.71
CA PHE A 32 -1.14 2.77 -9.17
C PHE A 32 -0.33 4.05 -9.38
N LYS A 33 -0.98 5.05 -9.96
CA LYS A 33 -0.44 6.40 -10.09
C LYS A 33 -1.16 7.33 -9.14
N PHE A 34 -0.43 8.23 -8.48
CA PHE A 34 -1.02 9.29 -7.66
C PHE A 34 -0.31 10.61 -7.93
N ARG A 35 -0.96 11.71 -7.55
CA ARG A 35 -0.36 13.04 -7.43
C ARG A 35 -1.05 13.75 -6.27
N THR A 36 -0.27 14.43 -5.44
CA THR A 36 -0.78 15.25 -4.34
C THR A 36 0.30 16.26 -3.93
N LEU A 37 -0.08 17.27 -3.16
CA LEU A 37 0.82 18.14 -2.40
C LEU A 37 0.82 17.82 -0.90
N ASP A 38 -0.08 16.95 -0.44
CA ASP A 38 -0.20 16.59 0.99
C ASP A 38 1.10 15.97 1.52
N GLU A 39 1.51 16.36 2.72
CA GLU A 39 2.69 15.77 3.36
C GLU A 39 2.35 14.50 4.14
N ASN A 40 1.15 14.42 4.72
CA ASN A 40 0.73 13.31 5.57
C ASN A 40 -0.67 12.85 5.16
N ALA A 41 -0.78 11.64 4.61
CA ALA A 41 -2.03 11.13 4.08
C ALA A 41 -2.06 9.60 4.01
N LEU A 42 -3.25 8.99 4.11
CA LEU A 42 -3.46 7.60 3.73
C LEU A 42 -3.74 7.52 2.22
N ILE A 43 -2.94 6.77 1.47
CA ILE A 43 -3.13 6.60 0.03
C ILE A 43 -3.85 5.28 -0.29
N PHE A 44 -3.50 4.21 0.43
CA PHE A 44 -4.08 2.89 0.22
C PHE A 44 -4.17 2.13 1.55
N LEU A 45 -5.24 1.36 1.71
CA LEU A 45 -5.44 0.46 2.85
C LEU A 45 -6.11 -0.85 2.42
N ALA A 46 -5.54 -1.96 2.85
CA ALA A 46 -6.19 -3.26 2.85
C ALA A 46 -6.10 -3.86 4.26
N VAL A 47 -7.22 -4.37 4.78
CA VAL A 47 -7.31 -4.92 6.14
C VAL A 47 -7.75 -6.38 6.05
N ASP A 48 -7.12 -7.24 6.85
CA ASP A 48 -7.60 -8.58 7.18
C ASP A 48 -8.25 -8.52 8.57
N PRO A 49 -9.59 -8.34 8.66
CA PRO A 49 -10.26 -8.18 9.95
C PRO A 49 -10.22 -9.46 10.81
N LEU A 50 -10.02 -10.64 10.20
CA LEU A 50 -9.97 -11.90 10.95
C LEU A 50 -8.63 -12.09 11.65
N LYS A 51 -7.55 -11.59 11.07
CA LYS A 51 -6.19 -11.70 11.63
C LYS A 51 -5.68 -10.40 12.24
N MET A 52 -6.50 -9.35 12.23
CA MET A 52 -6.12 -8.00 12.65
C MET A 52 -4.89 -7.48 11.90
N GLY A 53 -4.68 -7.96 10.67
CA GLY A 53 -3.56 -7.56 9.83
C GLY A 53 -3.94 -6.43 8.89
N PHE A 54 -2.96 -5.67 8.41
CA PHE A 54 -3.19 -4.65 7.40
C PHE A 54 -1.98 -4.47 6.49
N VAL A 55 -2.23 -3.87 5.33
CA VAL A 55 -1.21 -3.31 4.45
C VAL A 55 -1.64 -1.90 4.09
N SER A 56 -0.76 -0.93 4.23
CA SER A 56 -1.04 0.45 3.85
C SER A 56 0.10 1.09 3.06
N LEU A 57 -0.26 2.07 2.25
CA LEU A 57 0.66 3.08 1.72
C LEU A 57 0.22 4.43 2.27
N THR A 58 1.12 5.12 2.93
CA THR A 58 0.90 6.46 3.48
C THR A 58 1.94 7.44 2.95
N LEU A 59 1.64 8.74 3.07
CA LEU A 59 2.64 9.79 3.05
C LEU A 59 3.01 10.15 4.48
N SER A 60 4.30 10.28 4.73
CA SER A 60 4.88 10.82 5.96
C SER A 60 5.91 11.86 5.57
N GLU A 61 5.65 13.13 5.89
CA GLU A 61 6.50 14.26 5.49
C GLU A 61 6.76 14.30 3.96
N GLY A 62 5.77 13.90 3.16
CA GLY A 62 5.83 13.85 1.71
C GLY A 62 6.53 12.62 1.12
N ARG A 63 7.08 11.73 1.95
CA ARG A 63 7.72 10.47 1.55
C ARG A 63 6.69 9.33 1.58
N VAL A 64 6.81 8.36 0.67
CA VAL A 64 5.91 7.21 0.63
C VAL A 64 6.38 6.18 1.64
N MET A 65 5.47 5.73 2.50
CA MET A 65 5.72 4.70 3.49
C MET A 65 4.84 3.49 3.20
N PHE A 66 5.47 2.33 3.08
CA PHE A 66 4.81 1.03 2.92
C PHE A 66 4.79 0.30 4.26
N ASN A 67 3.60 0.04 4.79
CA ASN A 67 3.41 -0.57 6.10
C ASN A 67 2.72 -1.91 5.98
N ILE A 68 3.17 -2.89 6.77
CA ILE A 68 2.53 -4.19 6.91
C ILE A 68 2.37 -4.50 8.39
N GLY A 69 1.14 -4.64 8.84
CA GLY A 69 0.80 -5.17 10.16
C GLY A 69 0.42 -6.64 10.06
N TYR A 70 1.06 -7.48 10.87
CA TYR A 70 0.81 -8.94 10.90
C TYR A 70 -0.23 -9.36 11.95
N GLY A 71 -0.80 -8.41 12.69
CA GLY A 71 -1.63 -8.63 13.86
C GLY A 71 -0.80 -8.61 15.14
N GLY A 72 -1.37 -8.07 16.23
CA GLY A 72 -0.62 -7.76 17.44
C GLY A 72 0.45 -6.69 17.20
N ASP A 73 1.64 -6.86 17.81
CA ASP A 73 2.73 -5.87 17.78
C ASP A 73 3.76 -6.10 16.66
N LEU A 74 3.50 -7.04 15.73
CA LEU A 74 4.42 -7.34 14.63
C LEU A 74 4.11 -6.47 13.41
N TYR A 75 5.06 -5.61 13.05
CA TYR A 75 4.93 -4.69 11.93
C TYR A 75 6.22 -4.55 11.11
N LEU A 76 6.08 -4.10 9.87
CA LEU A 76 7.18 -3.74 8.98
C LEU A 76 6.86 -2.41 8.30
N GLU A 77 7.85 -1.54 8.23
CA GLU A 77 7.75 -0.21 7.60
C GLU A 77 8.93 -0.02 6.63
N ILE A 78 8.64 0.47 5.43
CA ILE A 78 9.63 0.84 4.43
C ILE A 78 9.31 2.25 3.96
N LEU A 79 10.27 3.15 4.12
CA LEU A 79 10.15 4.56 3.76
C LEU A 79 11.00 4.85 2.53
N THR A 80 10.44 5.59 1.56
CA THR A 80 11.25 6.10 0.45
C THR A 80 12.25 7.15 0.96
N PRO A 81 13.45 7.23 0.38
CA PRO A 81 14.43 8.26 0.77
C PRO A 81 13.92 9.66 0.39
N GLU A 82 13.25 9.78 -0.75
CA GLU A 82 12.84 11.05 -1.34
C GLU A 82 11.34 11.32 -1.17
N LYS A 83 10.98 12.61 -1.28
CA LYS A 83 9.59 13.08 -1.32
C LYS A 83 8.95 12.81 -2.68
N HIS A 84 7.67 12.45 -2.66
CA HIS A 84 6.87 12.14 -3.86
C HIS A 84 5.56 12.93 -3.92
N ASN A 85 5.37 13.96 -3.08
CA ASN A 85 4.20 14.84 -3.03
C ASN A 85 4.40 16.17 -3.79
N HIS A 86 5.01 16.13 -4.97
CA HIS A 86 5.39 17.34 -5.73
C HIS A 86 4.35 17.74 -6.78
N GLY A 87 3.10 17.25 -6.67
CA GLY A 87 2.00 17.58 -7.58
C GLY A 87 2.04 16.91 -8.97
N ASN A 88 3.13 16.22 -9.32
CA ASN A 88 3.23 15.44 -10.55
C ASN A 88 2.78 13.99 -10.35
N TRP A 89 2.39 13.35 -11.46
CA TRP A 89 2.03 11.93 -11.45
C TRP A 89 3.25 11.07 -11.11
N THR A 90 3.17 10.37 -9.98
CA THR A 90 4.15 9.39 -9.52
C THR A 90 3.56 8.00 -9.61
N ILE A 91 4.34 7.04 -10.11
CA ILE A 91 4.00 5.60 -10.07
C ILE A 91 4.53 5.04 -8.76
N VAL A 92 3.69 4.35 -8.01
CA VAL A 92 4.11 3.53 -6.87
C VAL A 92 3.79 2.08 -7.16
N GLU A 93 4.78 1.24 -6.94
CA GLU A 93 4.65 -0.21 -6.90
C GLU A 93 5.15 -0.66 -5.54
N ALA A 94 4.30 -1.35 -4.79
CA ALA A 94 4.69 -1.94 -3.52
C ALA A 94 4.32 -3.42 -3.55
N SER A 95 5.25 -4.26 -3.11
CA SER A 95 5.09 -5.70 -3.14
C SER A 95 5.73 -6.36 -1.95
N ARG A 96 5.09 -7.43 -1.48
CA ARG A 96 5.60 -8.32 -0.45
C ARG A 96 5.53 -9.75 -0.95
N TYR A 97 6.66 -10.45 -0.83
CA TYR A 97 6.81 -11.85 -1.19
C TYR A 97 7.37 -12.63 0.01
N PHE A 98 6.67 -13.69 0.40
CA PHE A 98 7.19 -14.64 1.39
C PHE A 98 7.77 -15.87 0.71
N ASP A 99 9.09 -16.02 0.80
CA ASP A 99 9.78 -17.20 0.32
C ASP A 99 9.58 -18.37 1.28
N ARG A 100 8.77 -19.34 0.86
CA ARG A 100 8.48 -20.53 1.65
C ARG A 100 9.68 -21.42 1.91
N LYS A 101 10.66 -21.44 1.00
CA LYS A 101 11.85 -22.30 1.10
C LYS A 101 12.81 -21.73 2.12
N SER A 102 13.12 -20.44 2.02
CA SER A 102 14.07 -19.77 2.93
C SER A 102 13.42 -19.21 4.20
N LYS A 103 12.08 -19.21 4.29
CA LYS A 103 11.29 -18.60 5.39
C LYS A 103 11.58 -17.11 5.57
N LYS A 104 11.96 -16.42 4.48
CA LYS A 104 12.29 -15.00 4.49
C LYS A 104 11.23 -14.20 3.74
N GLU A 105 11.02 -13.00 4.24
CA GLU A 105 10.23 -11.99 3.57
C GLU A 105 11.11 -11.12 2.67
N LYS A 106 10.55 -10.71 1.53
CA LYS A 106 11.13 -9.73 0.61
C LYS A 106 10.08 -8.69 0.30
N CYS A 107 10.42 -7.44 0.51
CA CYS A 107 9.60 -6.31 0.15
C CYS A 107 10.33 -5.44 -0.88
N LYS A 108 9.59 -4.88 -1.81
CA LYS A 108 10.05 -3.92 -2.81
C LYS A 108 9.00 -2.84 -2.95
#